data_AF-A0A917B604-F1
#
_entry.id   AF-A0A917B604-F1
#
_cell.length_a   1.000
_cell.length_b   1.000
_cell.length_c   1.000
_cell.angle_alpha   90.00
_cell.angle_beta   90.00
_cell.angle_gamma   90.00
#
_symmetry.space_group_name_H-M   'P 1'
#
loop_
_entity.id
_entity.type
_entity.pdbx_description
1 polymer ?
#
loop_
_entity_poly.entity_id
_entity_poly.type
_entity_poly.pdbx_seq_one_letter_code
_entity_poly.pdbx_strand_id
1 'polypeptide(L)'
;MSSTVGTLGVAHADEPSSTGNAALDAIQDANPSVLTGVAETTPSASSEVAVAATSDGVIASEATDPSQGVSISGDHASVVMSVPFASNADTAVPVSDGIVSFDNNNDTSTVPVVKSDGSVEITTVIDNANAPATYAYPITVHGGGSVALNDDGTVSILNADGNWVAGIAPAWAKDATGGAVPTHYTVDGVGGARK
;
A
#
# COMPACT_ATOMS: atom_id res chain seq x y z
N MET A 1 -4.77 -63.85 24.38
CA MET A 1 -4.96 -63.04 23.16
C MET A 1 -5.52 -61.70 23.63
N SER A 2 -4.65 -60.70 23.77
CA SER A 2 -5.00 -59.38 24.31
C SER A 2 -4.85 -58.38 23.17
N SER A 3 -5.96 -57.81 22.70
CA SER A 3 -5.97 -56.79 21.66
C SER A 3 -5.94 -55.42 22.32
N THR A 4 -4.80 -54.73 22.22
CA THR A 4 -4.68 -53.31 22.57
C THR A 4 -5.11 -52.49 21.35
N VAL A 5 -6.19 -51.73 21.48
CA VAL A 5 -6.62 -50.72 20.51
C VAL A 5 -5.77 -49.48 20.76
N GLY A 6 -4.91 -49.13 19.80
CA GLY A 6 -4.14 -47.89 19.82
C GLY A 6 -5.01 -46.73 19.37
N THR A 7 -5.18 -45.73 20.24
CA THR A 7 -5.82 -44.46 19.91
C THR A 7 -4.95 -43.73 18.89
N LEU A 8 -5.48 -43.46 17.70
CA LEU A 8 -4.86 -42.53 16.75
C LEU A 8 -5.02 -41.13 17.36
N GLY A 9 -3.94 -40.58 17.89
CA GLY A 9 -3.87 -39.15 18.17
C GLY A 9 -4.04 -38.42 16.84
N VAL A 10 -5.07 -37.59 16.73
CA VAL A 10 -5.16 -36.59 15.67
C VAL A 10 -3.89 -35.75 15.77
N ALA A 11 -3.03 -35.84 14.76
CA ALA A 11 -2.00 -34.86 14.56
C ALA A 11 -2.72 -33.55 14.21
N HIS A 12 -2.83 -32.66 15.19
CA HIS A 12 -2.97 -31.25 14.88
C HIS A 12 -1.68 -30.88 14.16
N ALA A 13 -1.74 -30.73 12.84
CA ALA A 13 -0.87 -29.78 12.18
C ALA A 13 -1.34 -28.41 12.68
N ASP A 14 -0.79 -27.96 13.81
CA ASP A 14 -0.46 -26.55 13.91
C ASP A 14 0.57 -26.36 12.80
N GLU A 15 0.09 -25.97 11.61
CA GLU A 15 0.97 -25.35 10.64
C GLU A 15 1.62 -24.20 11.39
N PRO A 16 2.96 -24.16 11.52
CA PRO A 16 3.58 -22.95 12.02
C PRO A 16 3.14 -21.83 11.08
N SER A 17 2.44 -20.83 11.62
CA SER A 17 2.18 -19.58 10.91
C SER A 17 3.51 -18.84 10.75
N SER A 18 4.35 -19.34 9.86
CA SER A 18 5.60 -18.73 9.42
C SER A 18 5.79 -19.05 7.94
N THR A 19 5.02 -18.36 7.09
CA THR A 19 5.49 -18.10 5.73
C THR A 19 5.59 -16.59 5.64
N GLY A 20 6.77 -16.04 5.95
CA GLY A 20 7.03 -14.62 5.74
C GLY A 20 6.63 -14.26 4.32
N ASN A 21 5.90 -13.15 4.16
CA ASN A 21 5.62 -12.63 2.83
C ASN A 21 6.92 -11.99 2.32
N ALA A 22 7.42 -12.43 1.16
CA ALA A 22 8.69 -11.95 0.62
C ALA A 22 8.76 -10.42 0.45
N ALA A 23 7.64 -9.77 0.12
CA ALA A 23 7.58 -8.32 0.03
C ALA A 23 7.67 -7.66 1.41
N LEU A 24 7.01 -8.22 2.43
CA LEU A 24 7.12 -7.74 3.80
C LEU A 24 8.53 -7.94 4.37
N ASP A 25 9.15 -9.09 4.11
CA ASP A 25 10.53 -9.39 4.51
C ASP A 25 11.51 -8.42 3.84
N ALA A 26 11.34 -8.14 2.54
CA ALA A 26 12.16 -7.15 1.82
C ALA A 26 12.04 -5.73 2.41
N ILE A 27 10.83 -5.32 2.82
CA ILE A 27 10.62 -4.05 3.50
C ILE A 27 11.30 -4.04 4.86
N GLN A 28 11.14 -5.12 5.64
CA GLN A 28 11.74 -5.27 6.97
C GLN A 28 13.28 -5.20 6.92
N ASP A 29 13.89 -5.75 5.86
CA ASP A 29 15.34 -5.76 5.66
C ASP A 29 15.86 -4.41 5.13
N ALA A 30 15.21 -3.83 4.12
CA ALA A 30 15.70 -2.62 3.45
C ALA A 30 15.34 -1.33 4.20
N ASN A 31 14.14 -1.24 4.78
CA ASN A 31 13.66 -0.05 5.48
C ASN A 31 12.63 -0.38 6.57
N PRO A 32 13.05 -0.87 7.75
CA PRO A 32 12.13 -1.25 8.81
C PRO A 32 11.28 -0.10 9.37
N SER A 33 11.64 1.17 9.12
CA SER A 33 10.82 2.29 9.56
C SER A 33 9.44 2.32 8.89
N VAL A 34 9.30 1.72 7.70
CA VAL A 34 8.02 1.54 7.00
C VAL A 34 7.01 0.76 7.86
N LEU A 35 7.49 -0.09 8.76
CA LEU A 35 6.65 -0.93 9.62
C LEU A 35 6.43 -0.31 11.01
N THR A 36 6.81 0.96 11.19
CA THR A 36 6.53 1.69 12.43
C THR A 36 5.15 2.35 12.37
N GLY A 37 4.43 2.33 13.49
CA GLY A 37 3.15 3.02 13.65
C GLY A 37 1.98 2.41 12.86
N VAL A 38 2.07 1.15 12.43
CA VAL A 38 1.01 0.44 11.70
C VAL A 38 -0.29 0.45 12.50
N ALA A 39 -1.42 0.61 11.81
CA ALA A 39 -2.73 0.53 12.44
C ALA A 39 -3.03 -0.91 12.90
N GLU A 40 -3.37 -1.08 14.18
CA GLU A 40 -3.71 -2.39 14.76
C GLU A 40 -5.11 -2.85 14.30
N THR A 41 -5.18 -3.43 13.11
CA THR A 41 -6.42 -3.93 12.51
C THR A 41 -6.19 -5.27 11.84
N THR A 42 -7.15 -6.18 11.90
CA THR A 42 -7.02 -7.46 11.19
C THR A 42 -7.47 -7.28 9.75
N PRO A 43 -6.60 -7.49 8.73
CA PRO A 43 -6.99 -7.32 7.35
C PRO A 43 -7.98 -8.40 6.89
N SER A 44 -8.78 -8.09 5.87
CA SER A 44 -9.72 -9.02 5.24
C SER A 44 -9.39 -9.22 3.77
N ALA A 45 -9.25 -10.48 3.33
CA ALA A 45 -9.12 -10.82 1.91
C ALA A 45 -10.49 -10.99 1.20
N SER A 46 -11.59 -11.02 1.97
CA SER A 46 -12.93 -11.37 1.48
C SER A 46 -13.90 -10.20 1.47
N SER A 47 -13.50 -9.07 2.05
CA SER A 47 -14.29 -7.84 2.10
C SER A 47 -13.85 -6.90 0.98
N GLU A 48 -14.69 -5.93 0.64
CA GLU A 48 -14.34 -4.88 -0.32
C GLU A 48 -13.18 -4.02 0.19
N VAL A 49 -13.19 -3.69 1.49
CA VAL A 49 -12.12 -3.00 2.20
C VAL A 49 -11.27 -4.03 2.92
N ALA A 50 -9.99 -4.08 2.60
CA ALA A 50 -9.04 -5.00 3.19
C ALA A 50 -8.51 -4.48 4.53
N VAL A 51 -8.19 -3.19 4.61
CA VAL A 51 -7.69 -2.52 5.82
C VAL A 51 -8.34 -1.14 5.94
N ALA A 52 -8.66 -0.69 7.14
CA ALA A 52 -9.07 0.69 7.38
C ALA A 52 -8.67 1.16 8.77
N ALA A 53 -8.23 2.41 8.87
CA ALA A 53 -7.98 3.10 10.12
C ALA A 53 -8.63 4.48 10.10
N THR A 54 -9.05 4.94 11.27
CA THR A 54 -9.58 6.29 11.46
C THR A 54 -8.73 7.02 12.49
N SER A 55 -8.30 8.23 12.14
CA SER A 55 -7.58 9.12 13.05
C SER A 55 -8.02 10.56 12.80
N ASP A 56 -8.39 11.28 13.86
CA ASP A 56 -8.81 12.69 13.81
C ASP A 56 -9.84 13.04 12.70
N GLY A 57 -10.80 12.14 12.46
CA GLY A 57 -11.84 12.33 11.43
C GLY A 57 -11.40 12.03 9.99
N VAL A 58 -10.15 11.62 9.79
CA VAL A 58 -9.63 11.09 8.53
C VAL A 58 -9.75 9.56 8.54
N ILE A 59 -10.26 9.00 7.45
CA ILE A 59 -10.31 7.55 7.21
C ILE A 59 -9.31 7.23 6.10
N ALA A 60 -8.29 6.45 6.44
CA ALA A 60 -7.40 5.81 5.48
C ALA A 60 -7.83 4.35 5.32
N SER A 61 -7.96 3.87 4.09
CA SER A 61 -8.38 2.51 3.81
C SER A 61 -7.74 1.95 2.56
N GLU A 62 -7.52 0.65 2.56
CA GLU A 62 -7.05 -0.13 1.43
C GLU A 62 -8.19 -1.02 0.93
N ALA A 63 -8.51 -0.93 -0.35
CA ALA A 63 -9.45 -1.82 -1.00
C ALA A 63 -8.80 -3.15 -1.37
N THR A 64 -9.58 -4.22 -1.40
CA THR A 64 -9.10 -5.53 -1.90
C THR A 64 -8.86 -5.51 -3.42
N ASP A 65 -9.59 -4.65 -4.14
CA ASP A 65 -9.43 -4.44 -5.58
C ASP A 65 -8.26 -3.48 -5.86
N PRO A 66 -7.22 -3.91 -6.62
CA PRO A 66 -6.07 -3.07 -6.94
C PRO A 66 -6.42 -1.79 -7.71
N SER A 67 -7.53 -1.77 -8.46
CA SER A 67 -7.99 -0.58 -9.17
C SER A 67 -8.55 0.50 -8.24
N GLN A 68 -9.02 0.11 -7.05
CA GLN A 68 -9.46 1.03 -6.01
C GLN A 68 -8.31 1.38 -5.05
N GLY A 69 -7.40 0.45 -4.77
CA GLY A 69 -6.15 0.71 -4.03
C GLY A 69 -6.37 1.44 -2.71
N VAL A 70 -5.64 2.53 -2.51
CA VAL A 70 -5.63 3.34 -1.29
C VAL A 70 -6.67 4.45 -1.39
N SER A 71 -7.46 4.65 -0.34
CA SER A 71 -8.38 5.79 -0.22
C SER A 71 -8.08 6.56 1.07
N ILE A 72 -7.96 7.88 0.95
CA ILE A 72 -7.88 8.81 2.08
C ILE A 72 -9.08 9.74 1.98
N SER A 73 -9.92 9.73 3.01
CA SER A 73 -11.15 10.54 3.05
C SER A 73 -11.28 11.30 4.36
N GLY A 74 -11.75 12.54 4.26
CA GLY A 74 -12.13 13.38 5.39
C GLY A 74 -13.41 14.15 5.08
N ASP A 75 -13.79 15.06 5.97
CA ASP A 75 -15.09 15.76 5.91
C ASP A 75 -15.40 16.47 4.59
N HIS A 76 -14.37 16.94 3.87
CA HIS A 76 -14.54 17.83 2.72
C HIS A 76 -14.01 17.26 1.40
N ALA A 77 -13.26 16.15 1.44
CA ALA A 77 -12.64 15.59 0.26
C ALA A 77 -12.28 14.12 0.44
N SER A 78 -12.22 13.40 -0.67
CA SER A 78 -11.73 12.04 -0.75
C SER A 78 -10.80 11.89 -1.95
N VAL A 79 -9.68 11.21 -1.73
CA VAL A 79 -8.66 10.93 -2.73
C VAL A 79 -8.47 9.42 -2.79
N VAL A 80 -8.50 8.89 -4.00
CA VAL A 80 -8.22 7.48 -4.28
C VAL A 80 -6.94 7.39 -5.09
N MET A 81 -6.05 6.49 -4.69
CA MET A 81 -4.81 6.16 -5.39
C MET A 81 -4.81 4.67 -5.73
N SER A 82 -4.94 4.35 -7.02
CA SER A 82 -4.84 2.97 -7.47
C SER A 82 -3.41 2.45 -7.37
N VAL A 83 -3.24 1.14 -7.20
CA VAL A 83 -1.91 0.52 -7.23
C VAL A 83 -1.34 0.52 -8.67
N PRO A 84 -0.01 0.54 -8.85
CA PRO A 84 0.59 0.44 -10.17
C PRO A 84 0.21 -0.87 -10.84
N PHE A 85 -0.01 -0.83 -12.16
CA PHE A 85 -0.39 -2.01 -12.95
C PHE A 85 -1.67 -2.71 -12.47
N ALA A 86 -2.61 -1.97 -11.87
CA ALA A 86 -3.85 -2.53 -11.30
C ALA A 86 -4.67 -3.45 -12.22
N SER A 87 -4.60 -3.30 -13.55
CA SER A 87 -5.27 -4.21 -14.50
C SER A 87 -4.68 -5.63 -14.54
N ASN A 88 -3.45 -5.77 -14.04
CA ASN A 88 -2.66 -6.99 -14.04
C ASN A 88 -2.38 -7.49 -12.63
N ALA A 89 -2.52 -6.63 -11.62
CA ALA A 89 -2.23 -7.00 -10.24
C ALA A 89 -3.29 -7.97 -9.69
N ASP A 90 -2.85 -8.84 -8.80
CA ASP A 90 -3.73 -9.69 -8.01
C ASP A 90 -4.45 -8.87 -6.92
N THR A 91 -5.56 -9.40 -6.40
CA THR A 91 -6.26 -8.79 -5.25
C THR A 91 -5.42 -8.81 -3.99
N ALA A 92 -5.69 -7.88 -3.07
CA ALA A 92 -4.97 -7.74 -1.81
C ALA A 92 -4.90 -9.06 -1.01
N VAL A 93 -3.69 -9.42 -0.57
CA VAL A 93 -3.45 -10.56 0.33
C VAL A 93 -2.98 -10.03 1.68
N PRO A 94 -3.64 -10.39 2.80
CA PRO A 94 -3.14 -10.09 4.15
C PRO A 94 -1.76 -10.69 4.39
N VAL A 95 -0.83 -9.89 4.90
CA VAL A 95 0.55 -10.32 5.19
C VAL A 95 0.98 -10.08 6.63
N SER A 96 0.31 -9.15 7.30
CA SER A 96 0.45 -8.87 8.74
C SER A 96 -0.76 -8.07 9.22
N ASP A 97 -0.86 -7.80 10.51
CA ASP A 97 -1.88 -6.89 11.03
C ASP A 97 -1.74 -5.51 10.38
N GLY A 98 -2.84 -4.99 9.84
CA GLY A 98 -2.90 -3.70 9.14
C GLY A 98 -2.16 -3.65 7.79
N ILE A 99 -1.64 -4.78 7.28
CA ILE A 99 -0.82 -4.80 6.05
C ILE A 99 -1.34 -5.83 5.08
N VAL A 100 -1.49 -5.39 3.83
CA VAL A 100 -1.78 -6.22 2.67
C VAL A 100 -0.70 -6.03 1.60
N SER A 101 -0.58 -7.00 0.70
CA SER A 101 0.28 -6.93 -0.48
C SER A 101 -0.53 -7.21 -1.74
N PHE A 102 -0.17 -6.52 -2.83
CA PHE A 102 -0.63 -6.77 -4.19
C PHE A 102 0.56 -7.26 -5.02
N ASP A 103 0.47 -8.46 -5.60
CA ASP A 103 1.43 -8.88 -6.62
C ASP A 103 1.08 -8.17 -7.93
N ASN A 104 1.99 -7.36 -8.48
CA ASN A 104 1.75 -6.62 -9.71
C ASN A 104 1.98 -7.50 -10.96
N ASN A 105 2.34 -8.77 -10.79
CA ASN A 105 2.61 -9.75 -11.84
C ASN A 105 3.71 -9.31 -12.83
N ASN A 106 4.74 -8.61 -12.33
CA ASN A 106 5.83 -8.06 -13.13
C ASN A 106 7.15 -7.87 -12.35
N ASP A 107 7.47 -8.82 -11.47
CA ASP A 107 8.64 -8.77 -10.57
C ASP A 107 8.58 -7.63 -9.55
N THR A 108 7.38 -7.12 -9.28
CA THR A 108 7.13 -6.14 -8.22
C THR A 108 5.87 -6.46 -7.43
N SER A 109 5.87 -6.04 -6.17
CA SER A 109 4.68 -6.02 -5.31
C SER A 109 4.42 -4.62 -4.80
N THR A 110 3.15 -4.28 -4.59
CA THR A 110 2.75 -3.04 -3.92
C THR A 110 2.29 -3.36 -2.50
N VAL A 111 2.86 -2.70 -1.51
CA VAL A 111 2.56 -2.89 -0.09
C VAL A 111 2.17 -1.54 0.52
N PRO A 112 0.87 -1.21 0.59
CA PRO A 112 0.41 -0.09 1.38
C PRO A 112 0.37 -0.46 2.87
N VAL A 113 0.85 0.46 3.70
CA VAL A 113 0.87 0.34 5.16
C VAL A 113 0.07 1.49 5.73
N VAL A 114 -1.14 1.19 6.21
CA VAL A 114 -1.99 2.16 6.90
C VAL A 114 -1.44 2.39 8.30
N LYS A 115 -1.23 3.66 8.65
CA LYS A 115 -0.69 4.08 9.95
C LYS A 115 -1.81 4.45 10.91
N SER A 116 -1.52 4.33 12.20
CA SER A 116 -2.46 4.70 13.28
C SER A 116 -2.74 6.21 13.36
N ASP A 117 -1.92 7.05 12.74
CA ASP A 117 -2.14 8.50 12.62
C ASP A 117 -3.00 8.89 11.40
N GLY A 118 -3.52 7.92 10.65
CA GLY A 118 -4.34 8.15 9.47
C GLY A 118 -3.56 8.43 8.18
N SER A 119 -2.22 8.41 8.22
CA SER A 119 -1.39 8.41 7.02
C SER A 119 -1.27 7.01 6.41
N VAL A 120 -0.82 6.94 5.15
CA VAL A 120 -0.52 5.69 4.46
C VAL A 120 0.88 5.79 3.87
N GLU A 121 1.68 4.75 4.07
CA GLU A 121 2.98 4.60 3.43
C GLU A 121 2.89 3.50 2.38
N ILE A 122 3.05 3.87 1.11
CA ILE A 122 2.90 2.95 -0.02
C ILE A 122 4.29 2.62 -0.57
N THR A 123 4.64 1.34 -0.58
CA THR A 123 5.94 0.86 -1.08
C THR A 123 5.73 -0.04 -2.30
N THR A 124 6.52 0.18 -3.35
CA THR A 124 6.73 -0.85 -4.39
C THR A 124 8.01 -1.61 -4.07
N VAL A 125 7.89 -2.91 -3.82
CA VAL A 125 9.02 -3.82 -3.70
C VAL A 125 9.43 -4.25 -5.11
N ILE A 126 10.73 -4.11 -5.42
CA ILE A 126 11.31 -4.42 -6.72
C ILE A 126 12.20 -5.65 -6.53
N ASP A 127 11.75 -6.81 -7.04
CA ASP A 127 12.40 -8.08 -6.72
C ASP A 127 13.71 -8.26 -7.48
N ASN A 128 13.74 -7.82 -8.75
CA ASN A 128 14.90 -8.00 -9.60
C ASN A 128 14.99 -6.96 -10.73
N ALA A 129 16.10 -6.99 -11.46
CA ALA A 129 16.42 -6.02 -12.51
C ALA A 129 15.54 -6.11 -13.77
N ASN A 130 14.66 -7.11 -13.90
CA ASN A 130 13.70 -7.19 -15.00
C ASN A 130 12.44 -6.35 -14.75
N ALA A 131 12.21 -5.93 -13.50
CA ALA A 131 11.09 -5.09 -13.12
C ALA A 131 11.09 -3.74 -13.88
N PRO A 132 9.92 -3.11 -14.05
CA PRO A 132 9.83 -1.79 -14.67
C PRO A 132 10.69 -0.73 -13.95
N ALA A 133 11.11 0.32 -14.66
CA ALA A 133 11.80 1.46 -14.05
C ALA A 133 10.86 2.62 -13.68
N THR A 134 9.57 2.48 -13.96
CA THR A 134 8.56 3.54 -13.74
C THR A 134 7.27 2.91 -13.28
N TYR A 135 6.67 3.51 -12.24
CA TYR A 135 5.49 3.02 -11.54
C TYR A 135 4.46 4.15 -11.49
N ALA A 136 3.39 4.00 -12.28
CA ALA A 136 2.33 5.00 -12.31
C ALA A 136 1.33 4.71 -11.18
N TYR A 137 1.03 5.74 -10.39
CA TYR A 137 0.01 5.73 -9.35
C TYR A 137 -1.13 6.67 -9.77
N PRO A 138 -2.19 6.15 -10.44
CA PRO A 138 -3.34 6.96 -10.80
C PRO A 138 -4.02 7.55 -9.56
N ILE A 139 -4.20 8.87 -9.55
CA ILE A 139 -4.86 9.58 -8.45
C ILE A 139 -6.19 10.14 -8.96
N THR A 140 -7.27 9.83 -8.23
CA THR A 140 -8.60 10.38 -8.44
C THR A 140 -9.00 11.25 -7.26
N VAL A 141 -9.30 12.52 -7.51
CA VAL A 141 -9.86 13.43 -6.51
C VAL A 141 -11.37 13.46 -6.70
N HIS A 142 -12.13 12.95 -5.73
CA HIS A 142 -13.58 12.97 -5.79
C HIS A 142 -14.10 14.42 -5.76
N GLY A 143 -15.06 14.73 -6.63
CA GLY A 143 -15.51 16.10 -6.86
C GLY A 143 -14.64 16.90 -7.84
N GLY A 144 -13.56 16.29 -8.36
CA GLY A 144 -12.61 16.94 -9.25
C GLY A 144 -11.49 17.64 -8.49
N GLY A 145 -10.42 17.97 -9.21
CA GLY A 145 -9.23 18.54 -8.59
C GLY A 145 -8.00 18.44 -9.49
N SER A 146 -6.83 18.65 -8.89
CA SER A 146 -5.55 18.56 -9.58
C SER A 146 -4.45 18.04 -8.67
N VAL A 147 -3.38 17.56 -9.30
CA VAL A 147 -2.16 17.09 -8.65
C VAL A 147 -1.02 17.97 -9.16
N ALA A 148 -0.19 18.48 -8.26
CA ALA A 148 0.92 19.37 -8.59
C ALA A 148 2.20 18.90 -7.90
N LEU A 149 3.28 18.78 -8.68
CA LEU A 149 4.63 18.55 -8.17
C LEU A 149 5.25 19.89 -7.75
N ASN A 150 5.76 19.96 -6.52
CA ASN A 150 6.41 21.14 -5.96
C ASN A 150 7.94 21.09 -6.14
N ASP A 151 8.59 22.25 -6.01
CA ASP A 151 10.05 22.39 -6.14
C ASP A 151 10.85 21.59 -5.09
N ASP A 152 10.24 21.30 -3.95
CA ASP A 152 10.85 20.50 -2.87
C ASP A 152 10.64 18.98 -3.04
N GLY A 153 10.04 18.55 -4.15
CA GLY A 153 9.76 17.15 -4.46
C GLY A 153 8.49 16.59 -3.82
N THR A 154 7.76 17.39 -3.03
CA THR A 154 6.43 17.00 -2.54
C THR A 154 5.39 17.07 -3.65
N VAL A 155 4.30 16.35 -3.49
CA VAL A 155 3.12 16.45 -4.38
C VAL A 155 1.95 17.01 -3.58
N SER A 156 1.30 18.05 -4.11
CA SER A 156 0.07 18.60 -3.56
C SER A 156 -1.15 18.11 -4.34
N ILE A 157 -2.18 17.71 -3.61
CA ILE A 157 -3.48 17.32 -4.16
C ILE A 157 -4.48 18.40 -3.77
N LEU A 158 -5.08 19.02 -4.78
CA LEU A 158 -6.01 20.13 -4.65
C LEU A 158 -7.40 19.71 -5.10
N ASN A 159 -8.44 20.20 -4.43
CA ASN A 159 -9.82 20.03 -4.90
C ASN A 159 -10.13 20.96 -6.09
N ALA A 160 -11.37 20.86 -6.61
CA ALA A 160 -11.82 21.68 -7.74
C ALA A 160 -11.77 23.20 -7.51
N ASP A 161 -11.84 23.65 -6.25
CA ASP A 161 -11.73 25.06 -5.87
C ASP A 161 -10.27 25.52 -5.70
N GLY A 162 -9.30 24.62 -5.87
CA GLY A 162 -7.88 24.88 -5.66
C GLY A 162 -7.43 24.84 -4.20
N ASN A 163 -8.29 24.39 -3.28
CA ASN A 163 -7.93 24.21 -1.87
C ASN A 163 -7.15 22.92 -1.67
N TRP A 164 -6.19 22.94 -0.75
CA TRP A 164 -5.38 21.77 -0.40
C TRP A 164 -6.24 20.67 0.25
N VAL A 165 -6.03 19.43 -0.19
CA VAL A 165 -6.72 18.23 0.30
C VAL A 165 -5.76 17.27 0.98
N ALA A 166 -4.65 16.97 0.32
CA ALA A 166 -3.66 16.01 0.78
C ALA A 166 -2.28 16.34 0.18
N GLY A 167 -1.25 15.74 0.77
CA GLY A 167 0.13 15.88 0.30
C GLY A 167 0.83 14.52 0.28
N ILE A 168 1.74 14.35 -0.67
CA ILE A 168 2.64 13.21 -0.74
C ILE A 168 4.03 13.74 -0.40
N ALA A 169 4.68 13.11 0.58
CA ALA A 169 6.05 13.42 0.97
C ALA A 169 7.03 13.17 -0.20
N PRO A 170 8.25 13.73 -0.19
CA PRO A 170 9.20 13.52 -1.26
C PRO A 170 9.51 12.04 -1.51
N ALA A 171 9.70 11.68 -2.77
CA ALA A 171 10.02 10.32 -3.16
C ALA A 171 11.31 9.83 -2.48
N TRP A 172 11.29 8.58 -2.03
CA TRP A 172 12.46 7.89 -1.49
C TRP A 172 12.51 6.46 -2.04
N ALA A 173 13.71 5.89 -2.11
CA ALA A 173 13.91 4.50 -2.48
C ALA A 173 15.12 3.93 -1.75
N LYS A 174 15.08 2.63 -1.47
CA LYS A 174 16.13 1.89 -0.76
C LYS A 174 16.52 0.64 -1.55
N ASP A 175 17.81 0.32 -1.57
CA ASP A 175 18.29 -0.98 -2.03
C ASP A 175 18.20 -2.04 -0.92
N ALA A 176 18.49 -3.30 -1.24
CA ALA A 176 18.43 -4.43 -0.31
C ALA A 176 19.41 -4.33 0.88
N THR A 177 20.35 -3.37 0.86
CA THR A 177 21.27 -3.09 1.98
C THR A 177 20.84 -1.88 2.82
N GLY A 178 19.69 -1.26 2.48
CA GLY A 178 19.20 -0.02 3.08
C GLY A 178 19.87 1.26 2.54
N GLY A 179 20.68 1.12 1.48
CA GLY A 179 21.30 2.23 0.76
C GLY A 179 20.27 3.07 0.02
N ALA A 180 20.45 4.40 0.01
CA ALA A 180 19.53 5.29 -0.69
C ALA A 180 19.69 5.18 -2.22
N VAL A 181 18.58 5.06 -2.92
CA VAL A 181 18.52 5.04 -4.39
C VAL A 181 17.87 6.34 -4.87
N PRO A 182 18.49 7.09 -5.81
CA PRO A 182 17.87 8.28 -6.38
C PRO A 182 16.52 7.96 -7.03
N THR A 183 15.48 8.68 -6.63
CA THR A 183 14.13 8.56 -7.17
C THR A 183 13.45 9.93 -7.17
N HIS A 184 12.44 10.10 -8.00
CA HIS A 184 11.66 11.34 -8.09
C HIS A 184 10.27 11.03 -8.64
N TYR A 185 9.32 11.93 -8.38
CA TYR A 185 8.02 11.89 -9.02
C TYR A 185 8.01 12.68 -10.33
N THR A 186 7.17 12.22 -11.25
CA THR A 186 6.66 13.00 -12.37
C THR A 186 5.13 13.00 -12.29
N VAL A 187 4.48 14.06 -12.80
CA VAL A 187 3.02 14.14 -12.84
C VAL A 187 2.58 14.25 -14.29
N ASP A 188 1.89 13.21 -14.76
CA ASP A 188 1.31 13.14 -16.10
C ASP A 188 -0.19 13.40 -16.02
N GLY A 189 -0.62 14.60 -16.41
CA GLY A 189 -2.02 15.01 -16.30
C GLY A 189 -2.14 16.52 -16.14
N VAL A 190 -3.12 17.11 -16.81
CA VAL A 190 -3.16 18.55 -17.09
C VAL A 190 -3.22 19.37 -15.80
N GLY A 191 -2.13 20.08 -15.48
CA GLY A 191 -2.20 21.31 -14.70
C GLY A 191 -3.17 22.26 -15.38
N GLY A 192 -4.40 22.31 -14.88
CA GLY A 192 -5.44 23.19 -15.36
C GLY A 192 -5.18 24.63 -14.93
N ALA A 193 -4.17 25.27 -15.51
CA ALA A 193 -4.07 26.72 -15.59
C ALA A 193 -3.46 27.10 -16.95
N ARG A 194 -4.31 27.14 -17.97
CA ARG A 194 -4.10 28.02 -19.13
C ARG A 194 -5.24 29.01 -19.21
N LYS A 195 -5.14 30.09 -18.44
CA LYS A 195 -5.19 31.49 -18.89
C LYS A 195 -4.91 32.42 -17.71
#